data_AF-A0A8J3A4M6-F1
#
_entry.id   AF-A0A8J3A4M6-F1
#
_cell.length_a   1.000
_cell.length_b   1.000
_cell.length_c   1.000
_cell.angle_alpha   90.00
_cell.angle_beta   90.00
_cell.angle_gamma   90.00
#
_symmetry.space_group_name_H-M   'P 1'
#
loop_
_entity.id
_entity.type
_entity.pdbx_description
1 polymer ?
#
loop_
_entity_poly.entity_id
_entity_poly.type
_entity_poly.pdbx_seq_one_letter_code
_entity_poly.pdbx_strand_id
1 'polypeptide(L)'
;MLTIRFSCVVDKGDIFANQSMRWARSLIEIAGVEPQDIIVHHTPETDPDRVAAFASLGIRTEVIERVSEKRPHMNKVAQLRTPFLQQADLAVLCDCDTVFVSDPRPYLKRGQAGAVVVDLPSPPMKIWNRLLKQSGLARQREDIPAGSVPEVNTLFENRNGGLYVLPGKMLARLDQHWRKWADWTEERAELLGQHAFHVDQISFALTCLELKIDLALLPRALNFPTHQPAEKIGNGAPVMMHYHRAVDRRGRLKPTGQPVVDNAIAHVNARLSAPAKFSRRQKLVLHVGLPKTGTSSLQSWCYNHRKALAGQGICYPTPNSGTAMPKHQFIVNDLHNATVERTAKALEESSDGTLVLSTEGLTNHLYDFRPAALEMFRELTKDHDMTVFLVRRKPEDWLRSYHKQCETNQKSDQYCYGQGLTLEEFSRQPRIARFLDSEALRADCVAAFGGAGLVMADYEDDWVGKFFDVCGYEAPGEIVLPRVNQSLPGWLFEGVVRINRLPLSPTERAAWLGSLHVFASSNHAGLAKYARTAKKEGHWGSIDPALTGHVTGAEHEWRGYGTLIAQLRKGLVTDVTKEPKKGRKKKARLDDQQGVVA
;
A
#
# COMPACT_ATOMS: atom_id res chain seq x y z
N MET A 1 5.12 -13.04 -14.17
CA MET A 1 5.69 -13.79 -13.03
C MET A 1 4.74 -14.94 -12.69
N LEU A 2 5.23 -16.06 -12.13
CA LEU A 2 4.37 -17.18 -11.71
C LEU A 2 3.71 -16.84 -10.37
N THR A 3 2.38 -16.74 -10.32
CA THR A 3 1.65 -16.45 -9.08
C THR A 3 1.39 -17.74 -8.31
N ILE A 4 2.07 -17.92 -7.16
CA ILE A 4 1.97 -19.10 -6.30
C ILE A 4 1.38 -18.65 -4.97
N ARG A 5 0.31 -19.31 -4.51
CA ARG A 5 -0.35 -18.97 -3.25
C ARG A 5 -0.31 -20.15 -2.27
N PHE A 6 0.05 -19.88 -1.02
CA PHE A 6 0.22 -20.88 0.03
C PHE A 6 -0.96 -20.86 0.99
N SER A 7 -1.35 -22.04 1.48
CA SER A 7 -2.49 -22.15 2.37
C SER A 7 -2.43 -23.32 3.35
N CYS A 8 -2.92 -23.09 4.56
CA CYS A 8 -3.19 -24.12 5.57
C CYS A 8 -4.54 -23.88 6.25
N VAL A 9 -5.01 -24.85 7.04
CA VAL A 9 -6.29 -24.78 7.78
C VAL A 9 -6.06 -24.90 9.28
N VAL A 10 -6.43 -23.85 10.03
CA VAL A 10 -6.41 -23.84 11.49
C VAL A 10 -7.74 -24.35 12.04
N ASP A 11 -7.74 -25.59 12.50
CA ASP A 11 -8.84 -26.19 13.26
C ASP A 11 -8.89 -25.74 14.72
N LYS A 12 -9.99 -26.08 15.40
CA LYS A 12 -10.16 -25.89 16.85
C LYS A 12 -9.01 -26.52 17.65
N GLY A 13 -8.35 -25.70 18.47
CA GLY A 13 -7.36 -26.11 19.47
C GLY A 13 -6.02 -25.40 19.32
N ASP A 14 -5.38 -25.09 20.45
CA ASP A 14 -4.13 -24.31 20.49
C ASP A 14 -2.99 -24.92 19.67
N ILE A 15 -2.97 -26.25 19.52
CA ILE A 15 -1.92 -26.94 18.77
C ILE A 15 -1.88 -26.49 17.31
N PHE A 16 -3.03 -26.33 16.66
CA PHE A 16 -3.12 -25.96 15.25
C PHE A 16 -2.71 -24.51 15.05
N ALA A 17 -3.15 -23.59 15.91
CA ALA A 17 -2.71 -22.20 15.86
C ALA A 17 -1.20 -22.06 16.00
N ASN A 18 -0.59 -22.77 16.97
CA ASN A 18 0.85 -22.76 17.17
C ASN A 18 1.61 -23.39 15.99
N GLN A 19 1.06 -24.46 15.40
CA GLN A 19 1.60 -25.13 14.22
C GLN A 19 1.57 -24.21 13.00
N SER A 20 0.42 -23.64 12.68
CA SER A 20 0.24 -22.68 11.59
C SER A 20 1.08 -21.42 11.77
N MET A 21 1.31 -20.96 13.01
CA MET A 21 2.21 -19.83 13.27
C MET A 21 3.67 -20.17 12.90
N ARG A 22 4.15 -21.38 13.22
CA ARG A 22 5.48 -21.84 12.79
C ARG A 22 5.56 -21.98 11.27
N TRP A 23 4.53 -22.56 10.66
CA TRP A 23 4.39 -22.67 9.21
C TRP A 23 4.48 -21.29 8.54
N ALA A 24 3.63 -20.35 8.95
CA ALA A 24 3.54 -19.00 8.40
C ALA A 24 4.87 -18.24 8.55
N ARG A 25 5.45 -18.24 9.75
CA ARG A 25 6.73 -17.57 9.99
C ARG A 25 7.87 -18.20 9.19
N SER A 26 7.90 -19.51 9.01
CA SER A 26 8.92 -20.15 8.19
C SER A 26 8.78 -19.81 6.70
N LEU A 27 7.55 -19.68 6.19
CA LEU A 27 7.32 -19.22 4.81
C LEU A 27 7.85 -17.80 4.59
N ILE A 28 7.59 -16.89 5.54
CA ILE A 28 7.96 -15.48 5.37
C ILE A 28 9.44 -15.25 5.73
N GLU A 29 9.88 -15.65 6.93
CA GLU A 29 11.23 -15.32 7.45
C GLU A 29 12.35 -16.16 6.86
N ILE A 30 12.04 -17.36 6.34
CA ILE A 30 13.05 -18.31 5.85
C ILE A 30 12.91 -18.52 4.35
N ALA A 31 11.70 -18.79 3.85
CA ALA A 31 11.48 -19.03 2.42
C ALA A 31 11.29 -17.74 1.60
N GLY A 32 11.15 -16.57 2.23
CA GLY A 32 10.99 -15.29 1.53
C GLY A 32 9.71 -15.21 0.70
N VAL A 33 8.62 -15.78 1.20
CA VAL A 33 7.28 -15.65 0.62
C VAL A 33 6.63 -14.39 1.19
N GLU A 34 6.14 -13.53 0.30
CA GLU A 34 5.44 -12.31 0.71
C GLU A 34 4.12 -12.67 1.43
N PRO A 35 3.77 -12.03 2.56
CA PRO A 35 2.55 -12.35 3.31
C PRO A 35 1.26 -12.30 2.49
N GLN A 36 1.23 -11.43 1.47
CA GLN A 36 0.10 -11.26 0.53
C GLN A 36 -0.16 -12.48 -0.37
N ASP A 37 0.81 -13.39 -0.50
CA ASP A 37 0.69 -14.66 -1.22
C ASP A 37 0.27 -15.83 -0.30
N ILE A 38 -0.03 -15.54 0.97
CA ILE A 38 -0.39 -16.53 1.98
C ILE A 38 -1.83 -16.31 2.44
N ILE A 39 -2.58 -17.41 2.57
CA ILE A 39 -3.89 -17.41 3.23
C ILE A 39 -3.98 -18.49 4.30
N VAL A 40 -4.43 -18.11 5.49
CA VAL A 40 -4.76 -19.04 6.58
C VAL A 40 -6.27 -19.18 6.66
N HIS A 41 -6.77 -20.36 6.33
CA HIS A 41 -8.16 -20.70 6.58
C HIS A 41 -8.34 -21.11 8.03
N HIS A 42 -9.50 -20.86 8.60
CA HIS A 42 -9.81 -21.32 9.95
C HIS A 42 -11.27 -21.71 10.10
N THR A 43 -11.52 -22.66 11.01
CA THR A 43 -12.89 -22.99 11.42
C THR A 43 -13.51 -21.87 12.26
N PRO A 44 -14.85 -21.78 12.36
CA PRO A 44 -15.53 -20.74 13.16
C PRO A 44 -15.17 -20.76 14.64
N GLU A 45 -14.78 -21.92 15.18
CA GLU A 45 -14.44 -22.12 16.59
C GLU A 45 -12.97 -21.83 16.92
N THR A 46 -12.19 -21.38 15.93
CA THR A 46 -10.80 -20.98 16.14
C THR A 46 -10.77 -19.67 16.92
N ASP A 47 -9.96 -19.62 17.97
CA ASP A 47 -9.80 -18.46 18.85
C ASP A 47 -9.49 -17.18 18.03
N PRO A 48 -10.34 -16.14 18.10
CA PRO A 48 -10.15 -14.89 17.36
C PRO A 48 -8.78 -14.23 17.59
N ASP A 49 -8.22 -14.32 18.80
CA ASP A 49 -6.92 -13.70 19.11
C ASP A 49 -5.79 -14.43 18.36
N ARG A 50 -5.93 -15.76 18.19
CA ARG A 50 -5.00 -16.55 17.39
C ARG A 50 -5.13 -16.24 15.90
N VAL A 51 -6.34 -16.00 15.42
CA VAL A 51 -6.59 -15.57 14.03
C VAL A 51 -5.99 -14.19 13.79
N ALA A 52 -6.20 -13.24 14.72
CA ALA A 52 -5.67 -11.89 14.65
C ALA A 52 -4.13 -11.86 14.62
N ALA A 53 -3.48 -12.83 15.26
CA ALA A 53 -2.03 -12.97 15.19
C ALA A 53 -1.53 -13.18 13.74
N PHE A 54 -2.26 -13.90 12.87
CA PHE A 54 -1.87 -14.01 11.45
C PHE A 54 -2.05 -12.69 10.69
N ALA A 55 -3.11 -11.93 11.00
CA ALA A 55 -3.32 -10.61 10.40
C ALA A 55 -2.18 -9.63 10.75
N SER A 56 -1.60 -9.74 11.96
CA SER A 56 -0.41 -8.95 12.33
C SER A 56 0.83 -9.28 11.50
N LEU A 57 0.88 -10.45 10.87
CA LEU A 57 1.92 -10.84 9.92
C LEU A 57 1.65 -10.35 8.48
N GLY A 58 0.54 -9.63 8.25
CA GLY A 58 0.09 -9.25 6.90
C GLY A 58 -0.52 -10.40 6.11
N ILE A 59 -0.82 -11.53 6.76
CA ILE A 59 -1.39 -12.72 6.11
C ILE A 59 -2.91 -12.56 6.03
N ARG A 60 -3.49 -12.98 4.89
CA ARG A 60 -4.94 -13.07 4.74
C ARG A 60 -5.50 -14.20 5.60
N THR A 61 -6.60 -13.96 6.30
CA THR A 61 -7.36 -15.01 6.97
C THR A 61 -8.75 -15.15 6.36
N GLU A 62 -9.29 -16.36 6.34
CA GLU A 62 -10.64 -16.63 5.84
C GLU A 62 -11.31 -17.74 6.65
N VAL A 63 -12.54 -17.49 7.08
CA VAL A 63 -13.34 -18.50 7.76
C VAL A 63 -13.86 -19.51 6.73
N ILE A 64 -13.78 -20.79 7.07
CA ILE A 64 -14.34 -21.88 6.25
C ILE A 64 -15.41 -22.65 7.02
N GLU A 65 -16.39 -23.16 6.30
CA GLU A 65 -17.31 -24.15 6.85
C GLU A 65 -16.59 -25.49 7.06
N ARG A 66 -16.96 -26.16 8.15
CA ARG A 66 -16.46 -27.51 8.42
C ARG A 66 -16.95 -28.48 7.35
N VAL A 67 -16.04 -29.33 6.90
CA VAL A 67 -16.34 -30.40 5.94
C VAL A 67 -16.88 -31.64 6.67
N SER A 68 -16.31 -31.96 7.84
CA SER A 68 -16.77 -33.08 8.68
C SER A 68 -16.55 -32.76 10.15
N GLU A 69 -17.58 -32.95 10.98
CA GLU A 69 -17.46 -32.82 12.45
C GLU A 69 -16.61 -33.94 13.05
N LYS A 70 -16.67 -35.14 12.46
CA LYS A 70 -15.96 -36.33 12.96
C LYS A 70 -14.48 -36.33 12.54
N ARG A 71 -14.15 -35.64 11.46
CA ARG A 71 -12.84 -35.72 10.80
C ARG A 71 -12.31 -34.32 10.41
N PRO A 72 -11.74 -33.57 11.38
CA PRO A 72 -11.24 -32.22 11.13
C PRO A 72 -10.19 -32.13 10.00
N HIS A 73 -9.38 -33.17 9.79
CA HIS A 73 -8.41 -33.25 8.68
C HIS A 73 -9.05 -33.05 7.29
N MET A 74 -10.36 -33.29 7.15
CA MET A 74 -11.10 -33.04 5.91
C MET A 74 -11.27 -31.55 5.60
N ASN A 75 -11.07 -30.65 6.56
CA ASN A 75 -11.27 -29.21 6.36
C ASN A 75 -10.28 -28.63 5.34
N LYS A 76 -9.18 -29.32 5.03
CA LYS A 76 -8.28 -29.03 3.90
C LYS A 76 -9.05 -28.88 2.57
N VAL A 77 -10.08 -29.70 2.35
CA VAL A 77 -10.87 -29.66 1.10
C VAL A 77 -11.64 -28.34 0.96
N ALA A 78 -11.97 -27.64 2.06
CA ALA A 78 -12.64 -26.35 2.00
C ALA A 78 -11.79 -25.25 1.36
N GLN A 79 -10.46 -25.36 1.41
CA GLN A 79 -9.53 -24.39 0.80
C GLN A 79 -9.76 -24.24 -0.71
N LEU A 80 -10.23 -25.31 -1.39
CA LEU A 80 -10.37 -25.35 -2.84
C LEU A 80 -11.45 -24.38 -3.38
N ARG A 81 -12.37 -23.94 -2.51
CA ARG A 81 -13.45 -23.00 -2.86
C ARG A 81 -13.02 -21.54 -2.85
N THR A 82 -11.82 -21.25 -2.34
CA THR A 82 -11.37 -19.88 -2.12
C THR A 82 -10.97 -19.20 -3.45
N PRO A 83 -11.59 -18.06 -3.82
CA PRO A 83 -11.23 -17.34 -5.04
C PRO A 83 -9.75 -16.94 -5.10
N PHE A 84 -9.17 -16.61 -3.95
CA PHE A 84 -7.73 -16.34 -3.82
C PHE A 84 -6.89 -17.52 -4.31
N LEU A 85 -7.21 -18.78 -3.98
CA LEU A 85 -6.43 -19.91 -4.49
C LEU A 85 -6.75 -20.23 -5.96
N GLN A 86 -8.01 -20.07 -6.37
CA GLN A 86 -8.46 -20.36 -7.75
C GLN A 86 -7.85 -19.44 -8.80
N GLN A 87 -7.57 -18.17 -8.43
CA GLN A 87 -6.95 -17.18 -9.32
C GLN A 87 -5.42 -17.33 -9.44
N ALA A 88 -4.80 -18.19 -8.62
CA ALA A 88 -3.36 -18.44 -8.69
C ALA A 88 -3.00 -19.28 -9.93
N ASP A 89 -1.75 -19.18 -10.37
CA ASP A 89 -1.21 -20.17 -11.31
C ASP A 89 -1.06 -21.53 -10.61
N LEU A 90 -0.62 -21.50 -9.35
CA LEU A 90 -0.51 -22.66 -8.47
C LEU A 90 -1.00 -22.32 -7.06
N ALA A 91 -1.80 -23.21 -6.48
CA ALA A 91 -2.13 -23.24 -5.07
C ALA A 91 -1.32 -24.35 -4.37
N VAL A 92 -0.72 -24.00 -3.24
CA VAL A 92 0.08 -24.90 -2.42
C VAL A 92 -0.67 -25.11 -1.10
N LEU A 93 -1.25 -26.30 -0.93
CA LEU A 93 -1.99 -26.68 0.27
C LEU A 93 -1.06 -27.43 1.21
N CYS A 94 -0.92 -26.93 2.43
CA CYS A 94 -0.02 -27.47 3.45
C CYS A 94 -0.80 -28.00 4.66
N ASP A 95 -0.23 -28.96 5.36
CA ASP A 95 -0.58 -29.19 6.76
C ASP A 95 0.04 -28.11 7.65
N CYS A 96 -0.62 -27.82 8.78
CA CYS A 96 -0.13 -26.84 9.75
C CYS A 96 1.15 -27.32 10.44
N ASP A 97 1.37 -28.64 10.52
CA ASP A 97 2.51 -29.27 11.16
C ASP A 97 3.73 -29.44 10.22
N THR A 98 3.86 -28.51 9.27
CA THR A 98 4.98 -28.38 8.35
C THR A 98 5.75 -27.09 8.58
N VAL A 99 7.03 -27.06 8.20
CA VAL A 99 7.89 -25.88 8.35
C VAL A 99 8.92 -25.81 7.21
N PHE A 100 9.16 -24.62 6.69
CA PHE A 100 10.08 -24.39 5.58
C PHE A 100 11.50 -24.09 6.07
N VAL A 101 12.46 -24.66 5.35
CA VAL A 101 13.91 -24.51 5.56
C VAL A 101 14.52 -23.64 4.46
N SER A 102 13.89 -23.61 3.30
CA SER A 102 14.26 -22.79 2.15
C SER A 102 13.06 -22.54 1.23
N ASP A 103 13.25 -21.72 0.20
CA ASP A 103 12.23 -21.39 -0.79
C ASP A 103 11.80 -22.63 -1.61
N PRO A 104 10.52 -23.06 -1.55
CA PRO A 104 10.03 -24.19 -2.33
C PRO A 104 9.74 -23.86 -3.80
N ARG A 105 9.60 -22.57 -4.17
CA ARG A 105 9.14 -22.13 -5.49
C ARG A 105 10.00 -22.63 -6.67
N PRO A 106 11.34 -22.79 -6.55
CA PRO A 106 12.16 -23.36 -7.63
C PRO A 106 11.77 -24.79 -8.06
N TYR A 107 11.05 -25.53 -7.22
CA TYR A 107 10.59 -26.89 -7.51
C TYR A 107 9.19 -26.92 -8.15
N LEU A 108 8.50 -25.78 -8.22
CA LEU A 108 7.11 -25.69 -8.62
C LEU A 108 7.00 -25.27 -10.09
N LYS A 109 6.22 -26.01 -10.87
CA LYS A 109 6.04 -25.76 -12.31
C LYS A 109 4.60 -25.36 -12.62
N ARG A 110 4.45 -24.30 -13.41
CA ARG A 110 3.16 -23.79 -13.87
C ARG A 110 2.28 -24.91 -14.41
N GLY A 111 1.03 -24.99 -13.94
CA GLY A 111 0.05 -25.96 -14.43
C GLY A 111 0.31 -27.42 -14.04
N GLN A 112 1.35 -27.71 -13.26
CA GLN A 112 1.65 -29.07 -12.80
C GLN A 112 1.00 -29.33 -11.44
N ALA A 113 0.16 -30.36 -11.37
CA ALA A 113 -0.26 -30.93 -10.09
C ALA A 113 0.87 -31.83 -9.54
N GLY A 114 1.15 -31.78 -8.25
CA GLY A 114 2.22 -32.56 -7.67
C GLY A 114 2.10 -32.74 -6.16
N ALA A 115 2.66 -33.85 -5.68
CA ALA A 115 2.73 -34.18 -4.27
C ALA A 115 3.89 -35.17 -4.01
N VAL A 116 4.31 -35.27 -2.76
CA VAL A 116 5.30 -36.28 -2.33
C VAL A 116 4.57 -37.61 -2.08
N VAL A 117 5.23 -38.74 -2.36
CA VAL A 117 4.72 -40.06 -1.97
C VAL A 117 4.54 -40.17 -0.45
N VAL A 118 3.57 -40.95 0.01
CA VAL A 118 3.39 -41.24 1.44
C VAL A 118 4.63 -41.88 2.06
N ASP A 119 4.86 -41.62 3.34
CA ASP A 119 6.00 -42.20 4.08
C ASP A 119 5.85 -43.70 4.28
N LEU A 120 4.64 -44.13 4.66
CA LEU A 120 4.27 -45.51 4.87
C LEU A 120 3.12 -45.85 3.91
N PRO A 121 2.96 -47.12 3.49
CA PRO A 121 1.85 -47.57 2.65
C PRO A 121 0.56 -47.63 3.49
N SER A 122 0.04 -46.45 3.86
CA SER A 122 -1.17 -46.26 4.65
C SER A 122 -2.24 -45.64 3.76
N PRO A 123 -3.27 -46.41 3.34
CA PRO A 123 -3.54 -47.80 3.72
C PRO A 123 -2.70 -48.83 2.92
N PRO A 124 -2.53 -50.07 3.42
CA PRO A 124 -1.81 -51.12 2.71
C PRO A 124 -2.47 -51.49 1.38
N MET A 125 -1.69 -52.06 0.46
CA MET A 125 -2.15 -52.40 -0.90
C MET A 125 -3.41 -53.30 -0.92
N LYS A 126 -3.59 -54.18 0.07
CA LYS A 126 -4.80 -55.01 0.21
C LYS A 126 -6.07 -54.17 0.38
N ILE A 127 -6.00 -53.05 1.08
CA ILE A 127 -7.12 -52.11 1.24
C ILE A 127 -7.32 -51.34 -0.07
N TRP A 128 -6.24 -50.85 -0.70
CA TRP A 128 -6.32 -50.19 -2.02
C TRP A 128 -7.01 -51.07 -3.06
N ASN A 129 -6.62 -52.34 -3.19
CA ASN A 129 -7.25 -53.28 -4.11
C ASN A 129 -8.77 -53.42 -3.87
N ARG A 130 -9.21 -53.38 -2.60
CA ARG A 130 -10.64 -53.42 -2.26
C ARG A 130 -11.34 -52.11 -2.60
N LEU A 131 -10.72 -50.96 -2.31
CA LEU A 131 -11.27 -49.63 -2.65
C LEU A 131 -11.41 -49.46 -4.16
N LEU A 132 -10.40 -49.84 -4.95
CA LEU A 132 -10.45 -49.79 -6.41
C LEU A 132 -11.54 -50.71 -6.98
N LYS A 133 -11.65 -51.94 -6.46
CA LYS A 133 -12.71 -52.87 -6.85
C LYS A 133 -14.11 -52.31 -6.55
N GLN A 134 -14.32 -51.69 -5.38
CA GLN A 134 -15.62 -51.14 -4.99
C GLN A 134 -15.96 -49.82 -5.69
N SER A 135 -14.95 -49.00 -6.01
CA SER A 135 -15.14 -47.72 -6.71
C SER A 135 -15.31 -47.88 -8.22
N GLY A 136 -14.86 -49.01 -8.79
CA GLY A 136 -14.82 -49.24 -10.23
C GLY A 136 -13.70 -48.46 -10.94
N LEU A 137 -12.78 -47.85 -10.17
CA LEU A 137 -11.64 -47.13 -10.72
C LEU A 137 -10.49 -48.08 -11.06
N ALA A 138 -9.79 -47.77 -12.14
CA ALA A 138 -8.63 -48.52 -12.61
C ALA A 138 -7.34 -47.72 -12.38
N ARG A 139 -6.27 -48.42 -12.00
CA ARG A 139 -4.91 -47.86 -11.94
C ARG A 139 -4.55 -47.21 -13.26
N GLN A 140 -3.96 -46.02 -13.20
CA GLN A 140 -3.42 -45.35 -14.39
C GLN A 140 -1.91 -45.60 -14.56
N ARG A 141 -1.23 -45.98 -13.47
CA ARG A 141 0.23 -46.12 -13.38
C ARG A 141 0.60 -47.30 -12.49
N GLU A 142 1.86 -47.70 -12.58
CA GLU A 142 2.44 -48.72 -11.70
C GLU A 142 2.49 -48.22 -10.25
N ASP A 143 2.26 -49.14 -9.32
CA ASP A 143 2.43 -48.89 -7.88
C ASP A 143 3.91 -48.53 -7.60
N ILE A 144 4.15 -47.67 -6.62
CA ILE A 144 5.49 -47.10 -6.34
C ILE A 144 5.94 -47.39 -4.91
N PRO A 145 7.26 -47.45 -4.65
CA PRO A 145 7.79 -47.56 -3.28
C PRO A 145 7.31 -46.43 -2.36
N ALA A 146 6.99 -46.77 -1.11
CA ALA A 146 6.72 -45.77 -0.07
C ALA A 146 8.02 -45.07 0.39
N GLY A 147 7.92 -43.82 0.83
CA GLY A 147 9.07 -42.96 1.04
C GLY A 147 10.01 -43.38 2.19
N SER A 148 9.46 -43.96 3.26
CA SER A 148 10.21 -44.36 4.46
C SER A 148 10.39 -45.88 4.60
N VAL A 149 9.80 -46.66 3.68
CA VAL A 149 9.93 -48.14 3.59
C VAL A 149 9.93 -48.54 2.10
N PRO A 150 11.04 -48.26 1.37
CA PRO A 150 11.10 -48.44 -0.08
C PRO A 150 10.93 -49.89 -0.57
N GLU A 151 11.03 -50.86 0.34
CA GLU A 151 10.74 -52.27 0.09
C GLU A 151 9.25 -52.60 -0.02
N VAL A 152 8.35 -51.66 0.33
CA VAL A 152 6.90 -51.85 0.25
C VAL A 152 6.26 -50.82 -0.67
N ASN A 153 5.49 -51.30 -1.65
CA ASN A 153 4.78 -50.43 -2.58
C ASN A 153 3.45 -49.90 -2.02
N THR A 154 3.08 -48.73 -2.53
CA THR A 154 1.77 -48.07 -2.37
C THR A 154 1.21 -47.70 -3.74
N LEU A 155 -0.09 -47.42 -3.80
CA LEU A 155 -0.73 -46.89 -5.02
C LEU A 155 -0.04 -45.59 -5.46
N PHE A 156 0.17 -45.39 -6.77
CA PHE A 156 0.82 -44.20 -7.31
C PHE A 156 0.16 -42.90 -6.83
N GLU A 157 -1.17 -42.82 -6.82
CA GLU A 157 -1.92 -41.65 -6.40
C GLU A 157 -1.99 -41.47 -4.88
N ASN A 158 -1.47 -42.42 -4.09
CA ASN A 158 -1.41 -42.28 -2.63
C ASN A 158 -0.26 -41.34 -2.24
N ARG A 159 -0.62 -40.12 -1.82
CA ARG A 159 0.31 -39.02 -1.58
C ARG A 159 0.19 -38.44 -0.19
N ASN A 160 1.31 -37.95 0.34
CA ASN A 160 1.36 -37.33 1.65
C ASN A 160 0.59 -35.99 1.63
N GLY A 161 -0.37 -35.84 2.54
CA GLY A 161 -1.23 -34.66 2.68
C GLY A 161 -0.52 -33.39 3.16
N GLY A 162 0.71 -33.52 3.67
CA GLY A 162 1.52 -32.40 4.14
C GLY A 162 1.79 -31.32 3.09
N LEU A 163 1.82 -31.69 1.79
CA LEU A 163 1.98 -30.76 0.68
C LEU A 163 1.27 -31.25 -0.59
N TYR A 164 0.31 -30.46 -1.07
CA TYR A 164 -0.25 -30.57 -2.42
C TYR A 164 0.02 -29.30 -3.22
N VAL A 165 0.51 -29.46 -4.45
CA VAL A 165 0.66 -28.38 -5.43
C VAL A 165 -0.37 -28.61 -6.50
N LEU A 166 -1.29 -27.66 -6.70
CA LEU A 166 -2.44 -27.81 -7.58
C LEU A 166 -2.61 -26.57 -8.45
N PRO A 167 -2.90 -26.70 -9.76
CA PRO A 167 -3.23 -25.54 -10.58
C PRO A 167 -4.51 -24.85 -10.08
N GLY A 168 -4.48 -23.53 -9.89
CA GLY A 168 -5.62 -22.77 -9.34
C GLY A 168 -6.91 -22.98 -10.14
N LYS A 169 -6.79 -23.01 -11.47
CA LYS A 169 -7.90 -23.25 -12.41
C LYS A 169 -8.57 -24.64 -12.25
N MET A 170 -7.93 -25.60 -11.58
CA MET A 170 -8.46 -26.95 -11.37
C MET A 170 -9.19 -27.11 -10.04
N LEU A 171 -9.02 -26.18 -9.08
CA LEU A 171 -9.48 -26.37 -7.72
C LEU A 171 -11.00 -26.54 -7.61
N ALA A 172 -11.80 -25.80 -8.40
CA ALA A 172 -13.26 -25.93 -8.39
C ALA A 172 -13.72 -27.34 -8.82
N ARG A 173 -13.07 -27.91 -9.85
CA ARG A 173 -13.35 -29.28 -10.29
C ARG A 173 -12.86 -30.31 -9.25
N LEU A 174 -11.72 -30.06 -8.63
CA LEU A 174 -11.19 -30.92 -7.58
C LEU A 174 -12.10 -30.90 -6.33
N ASP A 175 -12.66 -29.75 -5.93
CA ASP A 175 -13.54 -29.64 -4.75
C ASP A 175 -14.73 -30.59 -4.85
N GLN A 176 -15.42 -30.56 -5.99
CA GLN A 176 -16.61 -31.37 -6.23
C GLN A 176 -16.29 -32.88 -6.10
N HIS A 177 -15.23 -33.33 -6.76
CA HIS A 177 -14.89 -34.76 -6.80
C HIS A 177 -14.23 -35.23 -5.50
N TRP A 178 -13.40 -34.41 -4.87
CA TRP A 178 -12.76 -34.74 -3.61
C TRP A 178 -13.78 -34.91 -2.50
N ARG A 179 -14.79 -34.04 -2.41
CA ARG A 179 -15.89 -34.21 -1.44
C ARG A 179 -16.69 -35.48 -1.69
N LYS A 180 -17.06 -35.76 -2.93
CA LYS A 180 -17.72 -37.02 -3.32
C LYS A 180 -16.94 -38.24 -2.82
N TRP A 181 -15.63 -38.28 -3.08
CA TRP A 181 -14.80 -39.41 -2.64
C TRP A 181 -14.54 -39.42 -1.15
N ALA A 182 -14.52 -38.26 -0.49
CA ALA A 182 -14.41 -38.17 0.96
C ALA A 182 -15.62 -38.80 1.64
N ASP A 183 -16.83 -38.41 1.24
CA ASP A 183 -18.08 -38.96 1.76
C ASP A 183 -18.14 -40.47 1.53
N TRP A 184 -17.83 -40.91 0.31
CA TRP A 184 -17.81 -42.34 -0.05
C TRP A 184 -16.77 -43.14 0.76
N THR A 185 -15.61 -42.55 1.04
CA THR A 185 -14.54 -43.19 1.81
C THR A 185 -14.87 -43.21 3.30
N GLU A 186 -15.53 -42.17 3.82
CA GLU A 186 -15.98 -42.07 5.20
C GLU A 186 -17.07 -43.10 5.53
N GLU A 187 -18.02 -43.34 4.62
CA GLU A 187 -19.01 -44.43 4.71
C GLU A 187 -18.37 -45.82 4.81
N ARG A 188 -17.09 -45.94 4.42
CA ARG A 188 -16.32 -47.18 4.41
C ARG A 188 -15.26 -47.22 5.51
N ALA A 189 -15.44 -46.45 6.59
CA ALA A 189 -14.52 -46.40 7.72
C ALA A 189 -14.18 -47.79 8.29
N GLU A 190 -15.12 -48.75 8.29
CA GLU A 190 -14.87 -50.13 8.74
C GLU A 190 -13.84 -50.86 7.85
N LEU A 191 -13.89 -50.66 6.54
CA LEU A 191 -12.89 -51.22 5.61
C LEU A 191 -11.50 -50.62 5.84
N LEU A 192 -11.45 -49.35 6.20
CA LEU A 192 -10.21 -48.62 6.45
C LEU A 192 -9.61 -48.93 7.83
N GLY A 193 -10.45 -49.27 8.81
CA GLY A 193 -10.04 -49.45 10.21
C GLY A 193 -9.28 -48.23 10.73
N GLN A 194 -8.08 -48.45 11.27
CA GLN A 194 -7.19 -47.38 11.75
C GLN A 194 -6.80 -46.37 10.65
N HIS A 195 -6.83 -46.75 9.38
CA HIS A 195 -6.47 -45.88 8.26
C HIS A 195 -7.57 -44.88 7.89
N ALA A 196 -8.73 -44.94 8.55
CA ALA A 196 -9.78 -43.95 8.36
C ALA A 196 -9.30 -42.53 8.75
N PHE A 197 -8.26 -42.40 9.57
CA PHE A 197 -7.65 -41.09 9.84
C PHE A 197 -7.07 -40.40 8.59
N HIS A 198 -6.80 -41.15 7.51
CA HIS A 198 -6.25 -40.65 6.25
C HIS A 198 -7.32 -40.50 5.15
N VAL A 199 -8.59 -40.31 5.51
CA VAL A 199 -9.69 -40.19 4.52
C VAL A 199 -9.43 -39.07 3.53
N ASP A 200 -8.84 -37.96 3.95
CA ASP A 200 -8.48 -36.83 3.09
C ASP A 200 -7.48 -37.25 1.98
N GLN A 201 -6.43 -37.97 2.36
CA GLN A 201 -5.40 -38.47 1.42
C GLN A 201 -5.95 -39.57 0.52
N ILE A 202 -6.78 -40.48 1.07
CA ILE A 202 -7.35 -41.60 0.32
C ILE A 202 -8.35 -41.07 -0.73
N SER A 203 -9.23 -40.16 -0.33
CA SER A 203 -10.20 -39.54 -1.23
C SER A 203 -9.54 -38.67 -2.29
N PHE A 204 -8.41 -38.02 -1.98
CA PHE A 204 -7.59 -37.33 -2.98
C PHE A 204 -7.09 -38.29 -4.06
N ALA A 205 -6.55 -39.44 -3.65
CA ALA A 205 -6.05 -40.44 -4.60
C ALA A 205 -7.15 -40.95 -5.55
N LEU A 206 -8.35 -41.25 -5.01
CA LEU A 206 -9.51 -41.66 -5.81
C LEU A 206 -9.97 -40.54 -6.75
N THR A 207 -9.91 -39.29 -6.31
CA THR A 207 -10.18 -38.10 -7.14
C THR A 207 -9.20 -37.99 -8.30
N CYS A 208 -7.91 -38.20 -8.04
CA CYS A 208 -6.88 -38.20 -9.07
C CYS A 208 -7.11 -39.29 -10.12
N LEU A 209 -7.51 -40.49 -9.68
CA LEU A 209 -7.85 -41.61 -10.57
C LEU A 209 -9.08 -41.31 -11.43
N GLU A 210 -10.18 -40.82 -10.83
CA GLU A 210 -11.41 -40.49 -11.56
C GLU A 210 -11.17 -39.38 -12.59
N LEU A 211 -10.45 -38.33 -12.21
CA LEU A 211 -10.18 -37.18 -13.07
C LEU A 211 -8.98 -37.37 -14.00
N LYS A 212 -8.26 -38.50 -13.88
CA LYS A 212 -7.03 -38.80 -14.61
C LYS A 212 -6.00 -37.67 -14.50
N ILE A 213 -5.79 -37.20 -13.28
CA ILE A 213 -4.84 -36.11 -13.01
C ILE A 213 -3.41 -36.60 -13.29
N ASP A 214 -2.70 -35.89 -14.16
CA ASP A 214 -1.26 -36.09 -14.32
C ASP A 214 -0.51 -35.53 -13.11
N LEU A 215 -0.30 -36.40 -12.14
CA LEU A 215 0.29 -36.04 -10.87
C LEU A 215 1.80 -36.27 -10.89
N ALA A 216 2.56 -35.19 -10.72
CA ALA A 216 4.01 -35.23 -10.65
C ALA A 216 4.49 -35.72 -9.28
N LEU A 217 5.52 -36.58 -9.30
CA LEU A 217 6.24 -36.98 -8.10
C LEU A 217 7.18 -35.85 -7.66
N LEU A 218 6.83 -35.16 -6.59
CA LEU A 218 7.67 -34.11 -6.02
C LEU A 218 8.83 -34.73 -5.22
N PRO A 219 10.01 -34.06 -5.16
CA PRO A 219 11.13 -34.51 -4.36
C PRO A 219 10.76 -34.68 -2.88
N ARG A 220 11.28 -35.73 -2.23
CA ARG A 220 11.10 -35.98 -0.79
C ARG A 220 11.48 -34.77 0.08
N ALA A 221 12.43 -33.95 -0.36
CA ALA A 221 12.85 -32.73 0.32
C ALA A 221 11.70 -31.72 0.55
N LEU A 222 10.65 -31.74 -0.27
CA LEU A 222 9.48 -30.86 -0.13
C LEU A 222 8.45 -31.37 0.88
N ASN A 223 8.63 -32.55 1.47
CA ASN A 223 7.77 -33.05 2.54
C ASN A 223 8.57 -34.03 3.40
N PHE A 224 9.66 -33.55 4.02
CA PHE A 224 10.66 -34.40 4.65
C PHE A 224 10.18 -34.89 6.04
N PRO A 225 10.09 -36.20 6.29
CA PRO A 225 9.28 -36.76 7.39
C PRO A 225 10.03 -36.83 8.73
N THR A 226 10.41 -35.68 9.30
CA THR A 226 11.17 -35.58 10.57
C THR A 226 10.48 -36.19 11.81
N HIS A 227 9.23 -36.60 11.69
CA HIS A 227 8.51 -37.36 12.72
C HIS A 227 8.87 -38.85 12.76
N GLN A 228 9.52 -39.38 11.71
CA GLN A 228 9.94 -40.77 11.62
C GLN A 228 11.32 -40.99 12.27
N PRO A 229 11.65 -42.23 12.69
CA PRO A 229 12.96 -42.56 13.24
C PRO A 229 14.12 -42.25 12.30
N ALA A 230 15.29 -41.93 12.86
CA ALA A 230 16.51 -41.57 12.14
C ALA A 230 16.86 -42.56 11.01
N GLU A 231 16.70 -43.87 11.26
CA GLU A 231 17.01 -44.92 10.30
C GLU A 231 16.14 -44.85 9.04
N LYS A 232 14.89 -44.39 9.16
CA LYS A 232 13.90 -44.36 8.07
C LYS A 232 13.93 -43.07 7.23
N ILE A 233 14.42 -41.98 7.83
CA ILE A 233 14.47 -40.67 7.15
C ILE A 233 15.75 -40.47 6.34
N GLY A 234 16.87 -41.05 6.79
CA GLY A 234 18.19 -40.79 6.22
C GLY A 234 18.67 -39.34 6.41
N ASN A 235 19.87 -39.02 5.89
CA ASN A 235 20.52 -37.73 6.09
C ASN A 235 20.30 -36.76 4.90
N GLY A 236 19.04 -36.57 4.49
CA GLY A 236 18.69 -35.71 3.35
C GLY A 236 18.73 -34.21 3.66
N ALA A 237 18.66 -33.37 2.61
CA ALA A 237 18.56 -31.92 2.72
C ALA A 237 17.10 -31.47 2.58
N PRO A 238 16.38 -31.18 3.68
CA PRO A 238 14.99 -30.75 3.62
C PRO A 238 14.85 -29.34 3.06
N VAL A 239 13.82 -29.13 2.23
CA VAL A 239 13.28 -27.81 1.85
C VAL A 239 12.09 -27.49 2.74
N MET A 240 11.27 -28.50 3.04
CA MET A 240 10.17 -28.45 3.99
C MET A 240 10.22 -29.69 4.88
N MET A 241 10.05 -29.52 6.18
CA MET A 241 9.99 -30.60 7.16
C MET A 241 8.55 -30.81 7.63
N HIS A 242 8.11 -32.07 7.68
CA HIS A 242 6.83 -32.51 8.24
C HIS A 242 7.08 -33.17 9.59
N TYR A 243 6.86 -32.39 10.65
CA TYR A 243 7.30 -32.74 12.01
C TYR A 243 6.18 -33.30 12.87
N HIS A 244 4.91 -33.20 12.46
CA HIS A 244 3.77 -33.58 13.28
C HIS A 244 3.82 -32.99 14.69
N ARG A 245 4.18 -33.81 15.67
CA ARG A 245 4.29 -33.46 17.09
C ARG A 245 5.72 -33.56 17.63
N ALA A 246 6.72 -33.64 16.75
CA ALA A 246 8.14 -33.73 17.10
C ALA A 246 8.71 -32.38 17.58
N VAL A 247 8.11 -31.85 18.64
CA VAL A 247 8.54 -30.63 19.34
C VAL A 247 8.82 -30.90 20.81
N ASP A 248 9.69 -30.10 21.41
CA ASP A 248 9.96 -30.10 22.85
C ASP A 248 8.88 -29.31 23.63
N ARG A 249 9.02 -29.25 24.96
CA ARG A 249 8.08 -28.51 25.83
C ARG A 249 8.07 -27.00 25.60
N ARG A 250 9.09 -26.46 24.94
CA ARG A 250 9.20 -25.04 24.56
C ARG A 250 8.70 -24.81 23.12
N GLY A 251 8.18 -25.85 22.46
CA GLY A 251 7.68 -25.77 21.08
C GLY A 251 8.78 -25.77 20.01
N ARG A 252 10.03 -26.06 20.36
CA ARG A 252 11.14 -26.18 19.40
C ARG A 252 11.11 -27.53 18.72
N LEU A 253 11.44 -27.58 17.43
CA LEU A 253 11.59 -28.83 16.69
C LEU A 253 12.68 -29.70 17.34
N LYS A 254 12.39 -30.99 17.54
CA LYS A 254 13.33 -31.95 18.12
C LYS A 254 14.35 -32.40 17.08
N PRO A 255 15.64 -32.54 17.44
CA PRO A 255 16.62 -33.15 16.56
C PRO A 255 16.22 -34.60 16.25
N THR A 256 16.56 -35.05 15.05
CA THR A 256 16.30 -36.41 14.57
C THR A 256 17.53 -37.31 14.71
N GLY A 257 18.71 -36.76 15.02
CA GLY A 257 19.98 -37.49 15.07
C GLY A 257 20.64 -37.66 13.70
N GLN A 258 20.16 -36.94 12.68
CA GLN A 258 20.73 -36.94 11.33
C GLN A 258 21.40 -35.60 11.08
N PRO A 259 22.73 -35.51 10.88
CA PRO A 259 23.46 -34.24 10.94
C PRO A 259 22.94 -33.11 10.04
N VAL A 260 22.58 -33.41 8.79
CA VAL A 260 22.08 -32.41 7.82
C VAL A 260 20.69 -31.92 8.24
N VAL A 261 19.84 -32.84 8.69
CA VAL A 261 18.49 -32.55 9.15
C VAL A 261 18.53 -31.75 10.47
N ASP A 262 19.42 -32.12 11.38
CA ASP A 262 19.61 -31.43 12.66
C ASP A 262 20.14 -30.01 12.48
N ASN A 263 21.01 -29.78 11.50
CA ASN A 263 21.44 -28.44 11.12
C ASN A 263 20.27 -27.59 10.59
N ALA A 264 19.39 -28.18 9.76
CA ALA A 264 18.18 -27.50 9.29
C ALA A 264 17.21 -27.19 10.45
N ILE A 265 17.03 -28.15 11.37
CA ILE A 265 16.22 -27.97 12.59
C ILE A 265 16.80 -26.86 13.47
N ALA A 266 18.12 -26.83 13.67
CA ALA A 266 18.79 -25.79 14.44
C ALA A 266 18.60 -24.42 13.79
N HIS A 267 18.73 -24.32 12.46
CA HIS A 267 18.48 -23.10 11.70
C HIS A 267 17.06 -22.56 11.91
N VAL A 268 16.05 -23.43 11.69
CA VAL A 268 14.63 -23.06 11.85
C VAL A 268 14.35 -22.65 13.31
N ASN A 269 14.80 -23.43 14.28
CA ASN A 269 14.61 -23.11 15.70
C ASN A 269 15.25 -21.78 16.09
N ALA A 270 16.47 -21.49 15.61
CA ALA A 270 17.15 -20.23 15.87
C ALA A 270 16.36 -19.05 15.30
N ARG A 271 15.89 -19.15 14.05
CA ARG A 271 15.08 -18.11 13.39
C ARG A 271 13.76 -17.87 14.12
N LEU A 272 12.99 -18.93 14.38
CA LEU A 272 11.67 -18.80 14.99
C LEU A 272 11.71 -18.46 16.48
N SER A 273 12.86 -18.62 17.16
CA SER A 273 13.04 -18.19 18.55
C SER A 273 13.23 -16.68 18.71
N ALA A 274 13.64 -15.97 17.64
CA ALA A 274 13.70 -14.52 17.66
C ALA A 274 12.28 -13.93 17.63
N PRO A 275 12.07 -12.73 18.22
CA PRO A 275 10.85 -11.97 18.02
C PRO A 275 10.53 -11.89 16.52
N ALA A 276 9.26 -12.12 16.18
CA ALA A 276 8.78 -12.08 14.81
C ALA A 276 9.20 -10.76 14.15
N LYS A 277 10.03 -10.82 13.11
CA LYS A 277 10.51 -9.63 12.39
C LYS A 277 9.54 -9.33 11.27
N PHE A 278 8.43 -8.67 11.58
CA PHE A 278 7.54 -8.17 10.55
C PHE A 278 7.14 -6.74 10.86
N SER A 279 7.58 -5.82 10.01
CA SER A 279 6.77 -4.64 9.77
C SER A 279 5.65 -5.10 8.84
N ARG A 280 4.40 -4.93 9.26
CA ARG A 280 3.34 -4.67 8.29
C ARG A 280 3.90 -3.53 7.44
N ARG A 281 4.15 -3.72 6.14
CA ARG A 281 4.66 -2.62 5.31
C ARG A 281 3.72 -1.44 5.55
N GLN A 282 4.25 -0.42 6.20
CA GLN A 282 3.42 0.65 6.69
C GLN A 282 2.79 1.31 5.47
N LYS A 283 1.48 1.51 5.51
CA LYS A 283 0.79 2.10 4.36
C LYS A 283 1.24 3.54 4.23
N LEU A 284 1.69 3.93 3.05
CA LEU A 284 2.14 5.30 2.77
C LEU A 284 1.30 5.87 1.63
N VAL A 285 0.46 6.86 1.92
CA VAL A 285 -0.28 7.61 0.91
C VAL A 285 0.51 8.88 0.58
N LEU A 286 1.08 8.92 -0.63
CA LEU A 286 1.80 10.07 -1.16
C LEU A 286 0.89 10.89 -2.08
N HIS A 287 0.31 11.97 -1.54
CA HIS A 287 -0.52 12.89 -2.31
C HIS A 287 0.32 13.88 -3.12
N VAL A 288 0.24 13.76 -4.45
CA VAL A 288 0.99 14.52 -5.45
C VAL A 288 0.07 15.31 -6.40
N GLY A 289 -0.99 15.91 -5.88
CA GLY A 289 -1.94 16.68 -6.71
C GLY A 289 -1.26 17.73 -7.62
N LEU A 290 -1.78 17.89 -8.83
CA LEU A 290 -1.37 19.00 -9.70
C LEU A 290 -1.60 20.35 -8.99
N PRO A 291 -0.84 21.41 -9.32
CA PRO A 291 -1.19 22.74 -8.87
C PRO A 291 -2.65 23.06 -9.21
N LYS A 292 -3.38 23.75 -8.32
CA LYS A 292 -4.79 24.16 -8.52
C LYS A 292 -5.84 23.03 -8.52
N THR A 293 -5.58 21.94 -7.81
CA THR A 293 -6.54 20.83 -7.61
C THR A 293 -6.98 20.65 -6.15
N GLY A 294 -7.05 21.74 -5.37
CA GLY A 294 -7.52 21.69 -3.98
C GLY A 294 -6.50 21.20 -2.94
N THR A 295 -5.26 20.94 -3.36
CA THR A 295 -4.15 20.47 -2.50
C THR A 295 -4.01 21.27 -1.19
N SER A 296 -4.02 22.60 -1.26
CA SER A 296 -3.87 23.45 -0.06
C SER A 296 -5.02 23.29 0.94
N SER A 297 -6.23 23.06 0.44
CA SER A 297 -7.42 22.85 1.26
C SER A 297 -7.37 21.49 1.95
N LEU A 298 -6.96 20.43 1.23
CA LEU A 298 -6.71 19.12 1.81
C LEU A 298 -5.64 19.18 2.91
N GLN A 299 -4.49 19.79 2.61
CA GLN A 299 -3.37 19.90 3.56
C GLN A 299 -3.79 20.62 4.86
N SER A 300 -4.52 21.73 4.72
CA SER A 300 -5.03 22.48 5.86
C SER A 300 -6.03 21.66 6.68
N TRP A 301 -6.91 20.91 6.00
CA TRP A 301 -7.86 20.04 6.65
C TRP A 301 -7.15 18.93 7.42
N CYS A 302 -6.24 18.17 6.79
CA CYS A 302 -5.52 17.07 7.44
C CYS A 302 -4.73 17.56 8.66
N TYR A 303 -4.06 18.71 8.54
CA TYR A 303 -3.31 19.30 9.64
C TYR A 303 -4.17 19.68 10.85
N ASN A 304 -5.35 20.28 10.59
CA ASN A 304 -6.28 20.68 11.65
C ASN A 304 -6.99 19.47 12.28
N HIS A 305 -7.10 18.36 11.55
CA HIS A 305 -7.78 17.14 12.00
C HIS A 305 -6.81 16.02 12.42
N ARG A 306 -5.51 16.32 12.62
CA ARG A 306 -4.49 15.32 12.98
C ARG A 306 -4.86 14.43 14.17
N LYS A 307 -5.52 15.00 15.19
CA LYS A 307 -5.98 14.22 16.35
C LYS A 307 -7.06 13.20 15.98
N ALA A 308 -8.00 13.60 15.12
CA ALA A 308 -9.07 12.71 14.64
C ALA A 308 -8.52 11.62 13.70
N LEU A 309 -7.60 11.99 12.81
CA LEU A 309 -6.88 11.05 11.95
C LEU A 309 -6.08 10.03 12.78
N ALA A 310 -5.33 10.49 13.79
CA ALA A 310 -4.55 9.61 14.66
C ALA A 310 -5.45 8.63 15.45
N GLY A 311 -6.66 9.05 15.83
CA GLY A 311 -7.65 8.18 16.47
C GLY A 311 -8.12 7.01 15.60
N GLN A 312 -7.89 7.07 14.28
CA GLN A 312 -8.17 6.00 13.33
C GLN A 312 -6.90 5.39 12.73
N GLY A 313 -5.74 5.58 13.39
CA GLY A 313 -4.47 5.02 12.93
C GLY A 313 -3.90 5.70 11.69
N ILE A 314 -4.24 6.97 11.43
CA ILE A 314 -3.72 7.75 10.31
C ILE A 314 -2.81 8.86 10.82
N CYS A 315 -1.54 8.83 10.43
CA CYS A 315 -0.57 9.86 10.76
C CYS A 315 -0.44 10.85 9.59
N TYR A 316 -0.63 12.14 9.90
CA TYR A 316 -0.23 13.24 9.03
C TYR A 316 0.89 13.99 9.76
N PRO A 317 2.17 13.76 9.39
CA PRO A 317 3.33 14.28 10.10
C PRO A 317 3.32 15.79 10.26
N THR A 318 4.11 16.29 11.19
CA THR A 318 4.21 17.74 11.38
C THR A 318 4.91 18.38 10.17
N PRO A 319 4.23 19.23 9.40
CA PRO A 319 4.86 19.94 8.29
C PRO A 319 5.84 21.00 8.83
N ASN A 320 6.85 21.36 8.03
CA ASN A 320 7.87 22.33 8.42
C ASN A 320 7.27 23.65 8.95
N SER A 321 7.84 24.17 10.04
CA SER A 321 7.41 25.37 10.75
C SER A 321 7.59 26.69 9.97
N GLY A 322 8.30 26.68 8.84
CA GLY A 322 8.65 27.87 8.07
C GLY A 322 7.68 28.28 6.96
N THR A 323 6.64 27.47 6.65
CA THR A 323 5.68 27.78 5.58
C THR A 323 4.31 28.14 6.14
N ALA A 324 3.65 29.15 5.57
CA ALA A 324 2.31 29.59 5.98
C ALA A 324 1.21 28.53 5.80
N MET A 325 1.49 27.43 5.10
CA MET A 325 0.58 26.30 4.91
C MET A 325 1.21 25.00 5.41
N PRO A 326 0.41 24.07 5.97
CA PRO A 326 0.90 22.83 6.56
C PRO A 326 1.18 21.75 5.50
N LYS A 327 2.10 22.05 4.58
CA LYS A 327 2.51 21.15 3.49
C LYS A 327 3.83 20.47 3.77
N HIS A 328 4.00 19.25 3.25
CA HIS A 328 5.24 18.47 3.38
C HIS A 328 6.28 18.89 2.31
N GLN A 329 6.51 20.21 2.17
CA GLN A 329 7.43 20.77 1.16
C GLN A 329 8.88 20.34 1.38
N PHE A 330 9.24 19.87 2.58
CA PHE A 330 10.58 19.35 2.85
C PHE A 330 10.96 18.20 1.90
N ILE A 331 10.02 17.40 1.42
CA ILE A 331 10.30 16.29 0.50
C ILE A 331 10.90 16.83 -0.81
N VAL A 332 10.32 17.92 -1.34
CA VAL A 332 10.82 18.57 -2.55
C VAL A 332 12.21 19.16 -2.32
N ASN A 333 12.44 19.76 -1.15
CA ASN A 333 13.74 20.34 -0.79
C ASN A 333 14.81 19.25 -0.62
N ASP A 334 14.47 18.13 0.01
CA ASP A 334 15.32 16.95 0.16
C ASP A 334 15.72 16.41 -1.22
N LEU A 335 14.75 16.21 -2.12
CA LEU A 335 14.99 15.74 -3.49
C LEU A 335 15.86 16.71 -4.32
N HIS A 336 15.64 18.03 -4.25
CA HIS A 336 16.51 18.99 -4.95
C HIS A 336 17.96 18.91 -4.45
N ASN A 337 18.14 18.78 -3.13
CA ASN A 337 19.46 18.72 -2.52
C ASN A 337 20.10 17.32 -2.58
N ALA A 338 19.39 16.31 -3.11
CA ALA A 338 19.79 14.89 -3.07
C ALA A 338 20.09 14.42 -1.65
N THR A 339 19.19 14.74 -0.74
CA THR A 339 19.19 14.27 0.64
C THR A 339 17.82 13.66 0.94
N VAL A 340 17.64 12.99 2.08
CA VAL A 340 16.34 12.39 2.47
C VAL A 340 16.03 12.46 3.96
N GLU A 341 16.78 13.22 4.74
CA GLU A 341 16.78 13.14 6.22
C GLU A 341 15.44 13.58 6.81
N ARG A 342 14.83 14.65 6.29
CA ARG A 342 13.54 15.12 6.80
C ARG A 342 12.41 14.21 6.35
N THR A 343 12.53 13.66 5.15
CA THR A 343 11.61 12.64 4.64
C THR A 343 11.69 11.39 5.51
N ALA A 344 12.87 10.87 5.81
CA ALA A 344 13.08 9.72 6.69
C ALA A 344 12.48 9.97 8.08
N LYS A 345 12.75 11.14 8.67
CA LYS A 345 12.16 11.52 9.96
C LYS A 345 10.62 11.54 9.94
N ALA A 346 10.02 12.02 8.85
CA ALA A 346 8.56 12.01 8.70
C ALA A 346 8.00 10.60 8.53
N LEU A 347 8.75 9.67 7.92
CA LEU A 347 8.40 8.25 7.85
C LEU A 347 8.41 7.61 9.25
N GLU A 348 9.37 7.99 10.09
CA GLU A 348 9.51 7.51 11.48
C GLU A 348 8.43 8.04 12.44
N GLU A 349 7.71 9.14 12.10
CA GLU A 349 6.66 9.72 12.96
C GLU A 349 5.44 8.79 13.15
N SER A 350 5.37 7.70 12.41
CA SER A 350 4.32 6.69 12.53
C SER A 350 4.98 5.32 12.44
N SER A 351 4.85 4.48 13.48
CA SER A 351 5.32 3.10 13.45
C SER A 351 4.21 2.11 13.05
N ASP A 352 2.95 2.52 13.20
CA ASP A 352 1.75 1.71 12.94
C ASP A 352 0.71 2.53 12.16
N GLY A 353 -0.05 1.88 11.27
CA GLY A 353 -1.16 2.50 10.54
C GLY A 353 -0.82 3.12 9.18
N THR A 354 -1.60 4.11 8.74
CA THR A 354 -1.43 4.81 7.45
C THR A 354 -0.69 6.13 7.64
N LEU A 355 0.42 6.31 6.95
CA LEU A 355 1.15 7.56 6.85
C LEU A 355 0.70 8.37 5.63
N VAL A 356 0.43 9.66 5.81
CA VAL A 356 0.00 10.57 4.74
C VAL A 356 1.00 11.69 4.55
N LEU A 357 1.66 11.71 3.40
CA LEU A 357 2.52 12.81 2.95
C LEU A 357 1.85 13.53 1.79
N SER A 358 1.91 14.87 1.79
CA SER A 358 1.16 15.69 0.83
C SER A 358 1.89 16.96 0.44
N THR A 359 2.18 17.10 -0.85
CA THR A 359 2.70 18.33 -1.45
C THR A 359 2.52 18.34 -2.98
N GLU A 360 1.87 19.38 -3.51
CA GLU A 360 1.79 19.62 -4.97
C GLU A 360 3.17 19.88 -5.59
N GLY A 361 4.17 20.23 -4.76
CA GLY A 361 5.53 20.49 -5.22
C GLY A 361 6.19 19.25 -5.85
N LEU A 362 5.77 18.04 -5.50
CA LEU A 362 6.32 16.82 -6.12
C LEU A 362 5.95 16.71 -7.59
N THR A 363 4.70 17.00 -7.95
CA THR A 363 4.29 17.06 -9.36
C THR A 363 4.78 18.33 -10.03
N ASN A 364 4.72 19.47 -9.33
CA ASN A 364 5.21 20.73 -9.86
C ASN A 364 6.68 20.64 -10.27
N HIS A 365 7.51 19.89 -9.55
CA HIS A 365 8.95 19.74 -9.79
C HIS A 365 9.36 18.36 -10.33
N LEU A 366 8.40 17.53 -10.76
CA LEU A 366 8.62 16.14 -11.18
C LEU A 366 9.80 15.98 -12.16
N TYR A 367 9.93 16.92 -13.08
CA TYR A 367 10.92 16.92 -14.15
C TYR A 367 12.20 17.71 -13.85
N ASP A 368 12.30 18.31 -12.66
CA ASP A 368 13.49 19.01 -12.21
C ASP A 368 14.35 18.15 -11.26
N PHE A 369 13.82 17.02 -10.77
CA PHE A 369 14.53 16.15 -9.84
C PHE A 369 15.62 15.35 -10.55
N ARG A 370 16.78 15.25 -9.89
CA ARG A 370 17.87 14.40 -10.38
C ARG A 370 17.48 12.91 -10.23
N PRO A 371 17.79 12.04 -11.21
CA PRO A 371 17.47 10.61 -11.11
C PRO A 371 17.98 9.94 -9.84
N ALA A 372 19.20 10.28 -9.39
CA ALA A 372 19.78 9.75 -8.15
C ALA A 372 18.98 10.14 -6.89
N ALA A 373 18.40 11.34 -6.85
CA ALA A 373 17.58 11.77 -5.71
C ALA A 373 16.25 10.99 -5.67
N LEU A 374 15.65 10.73 -6.84
CA LEU A 374 14.45 9.90 -6.94
C LEU A 374 14.75 8.45 -6.54
N GLU A 375 15.93 7.93 -6.88
CA GLU A 375 16.39 6.60 -6.43
C GLU A 375 16.54 6.53 -4.92
N MET A 376 17.15 7.54 -4.28
CA MET A 376 17.23 7.61 -2.82
C MET A 376 15.84 7.61 -2.16
N PHE A 377 14.88 8.32 -2.74
CA PHE A 377 13.50 8.34 -2.23
C PHE A 377 12.82 6.97 -2.36
N ARG A 378 12.98 6.28 -3.50
CA ARG A 378 12.46 4.92 -3.69
C ARG A 378 13.09 3.93 -2.73
N GLU A 379 14.40 4.00 -2.54
CA GLU A 379 15.11 3.14 -1.60
C GLU A 379 14.65 3.38 -0.15
N LEU A 380 14.49 4.65 0.26
CA LEU A 380 13.99 5.01 1.58
C LEU A 380 12.56 4.47 1.84
N THR A 381 11.74 4.39 0.79
CA THR A 381 10.32 4.02 0.91
C THR A 381 10.00 2.59 0.48
N LYS A 382 11.01 1.78 0.12
CA LYS A 382 10.85 0.42 -0.41
C LYS A 382 10.07 -0.54 0.52
N ASP A 383 10.19 -0.30 1.83
CA ASP A 383 9.58 -1.12 2.87
C ASP A 383 8.17 -0.63 3.26
N HIS A 384 7.64 0.38 2.57
CA HIS A 384 6.29 0.89 2.74
C HIS A 384 5.37 0.36 1.65
N ASP A 385 4.10 0.16 1.98
CA ASP A 385 3.05 -0.08 0.99
C ASP A 385 2.60 1.29 0.46
N MET A 386 3.33 1.81 -0.53
CA MET A 386 3.11 3.15 -1.05
C MET A 386 2.02 3.18 -2.13
N THR A 387 1.05 4.07 -1.94
CA THR A 387 0.09 4.52 -2.95
C THR A 387 0.33 5.98 -3.30
N VAL A 388 0.58 6.26 -4.58
CA VAL A 388 0.62 7.65 -5.09
C VAL A 388 -0.80 8.10 -5.40
N PHE A 389 -1.24 9.23 -4.82
CA PHE A 389 -2.56 9.80 -5.07
C PHE A 389 -2.45 11.11 -5.86
N LEU A 390 -2.91 11.10 -7.10
CA LEU A 390 -2.84 12.23 -8.03
C LEU A 390 -4.24 12.76 -8.32
N VAL A 391 -4.50 14.01 -7.93
CA VAL A 391 -5.71 14.74 -8.33
C VAL A 391 -5.43 15.50 -9.61
N ARG A 392 -6.23 15.22 -10.65
CA ARG A 392 -6.27 15.99 -11.90
C ARG A 392 -7.54 16.83 -11.94
N ARG A 393 -7.61 17.73 -12.91
CA ARG A 393 -8.73 18.66 -13.09
C ARG A 393 -8.98 18.81 -14.58
N LYS A 394 -10.21 19.17 -14.97
CA LYS A 394 -10.55 19.44 -16.37
C LYS A 394 -9.47 20.34 -17.02
N PRO A 395 -8.87 19.91 -18.15
CA PRO A 395 -7.70 20.57 -18.74
C PRO A 395 -7.83 22.09 -18.90
N GLU A 396 -8.96 22.57 -19.41
CA GLU A 396 -9.22 23.98 -19.65
C GLU A 396 -9.27 24.80 -18.35
N ASP A 397 -9.94 24.28 -17.33
CA ASP A 397 -10.11 24.95 -16.04
C ASP A 397 -8.80 24.95 -15.23
N TRP A 398 -8.06 23.84 -15.32
CA TRP A 398 -6.72 23.72 -14.78
C TRP A 398 -5.78 24.73 -15.44
N LEU A 399 -5.72 24.76 -16.77
CA LEU A 399 -4.85 25.65 -17.53
C LEU A 399 -5.09 27.12 -17.19
N ARG A 400 -6.35 27.57 -17.18
CA ARG A 400 -6.70 28.95 -16.78
C ARG A 400 -6.30 29.26 -15.34
N SER A 401 -6.52 28.31 -14.42
CA SER A 401 -6.21 28.50 -13.00
C SER A 401 -4.69 28.53 -12.74
N TYR A 402 -3.94 27.66 -13.43
CA TYR A 402 -2.50 27.53 -13.26
C TYR A 402 -1.77 28.68 -13.95
N HIS A 403 -2.21 29.10 -15.15
CA HIS A 403 -1.72 30.30 -15.83
C HIS A 403 -1.75 31.54 -14.93
N LYS A 404 -2.89 31.77 -14.25
CA LYS A 404 -3.02 32.86 -13.27
C LYS A 404 -1.98 32.80 -12.14
N GLN A 405 -1.68 31.61 -11.66
CA GLN A 405 -0.64 31.42 -10.63
C GLN A 405 0.75 31.69 -11.18
N CYS A 406 1.08 31.14 -12.35
CA CYS A 406 2.39 31.33 -12.99
C CYS A 406 2.70 32.81 -13.21
N GLU A 407 1.74 33.55 -13.74
CA GLU A 407 1.92 34.97 -14.04
C GLU A 407 1.98 35.86 -12.79
N THR A 408 1.36 35.43 -11.68
CA THR A 408 1.44 36.16 -10.41
C THR A 408 2.69 35.80 -9.60
N ASN A 409 3.32 34.66 -9.87
CA ASN A 409 4.54 34.25 -9.17
C ASN A 409 5.75 35.14 -9.55
N GLN A 410 6.83 34.99 -8.78
CA GLN A 410 8.10 35.64 -9.09
C GLN A 410 8.66 35.12 -10.43
N LYS A 411 9.25 36.03 -11.22
CA LYS A 411 9.77 35.70 -12.55
C LYS A 411 10.72 34.49 -12.49
N SER A 412 10.48 33.53 -13.37
CA SER A 412 11.32 32.35 -13.56
C SER A 412 11.12 31.79 -14.96
N ASP A 413 12.20 31.70 -15.73
CA ASP A 413 12.16 31.14 -17.08
C ASP A 413 11.89 29.63 -17.02
N GLN A 414 12.55 28.93 -16.08
CA GLN A 414 12.40 27.49 -15.86
C GLN A 414 10.94 27.06 -15.61
N TYR A 415 10.16 27.91 -14.94
CA TYR A 415 8.78 27.62 -14.55
C TYR A 415 7.73 28.37 -15.36
N CYS A 416 8.15 29.14 -16.37
CA CYS A 416 7.29 30.03 -17.15
C CYS A 416 6.53 31.03 -16.25
N TYR A 417 7.14 31.48 -15.15
CA TYR A 417 6.51 32.39 -14.19
C TYR A 417 6.75 33.85 -14.58
N GLY A 418 5.69 34.65 -14.50
CA GLY A 418 5.74 36.10 -14.68
C GLY A 418 6.22 36.55 -16.07
N GLN A 419 6.00 35.75 -17.11
CA GLN A 419 6.50 35.98 -18.46
C GLN A 419 5.55 36.82 -19.33
N GLY A 420 4.31 37.01 -18.88
CA GLY A 420 3.29 37.73 -19.63
C GLY A 420 2.75 36.92 -20.80
N LEU A 421 2.72 35.59 -20.70
CA LEU A 421 2.19 34.72 -21.75
C LEU A 421 0.67 34.88 -21.83
N THR A 422 0.12 34.84 -23.04
CA THR A 422 -1.29 34.54 -23.25
C THR A 422 -1.59 33.10 -22.82
N LEU A 423 -2.88 32.77 -22.65
CA LEU A 423 -3.28 31.40 -22.34
C LEU A 423 -2.83 30.39 -23.42
N GLU A 424 -2.84 30.82 -24.69
CA GLU A 424 -2.41 30.02 -25.84
C GLU A 424 -0.89 29.81 -25.86
N GLU A 425 -0.10 30.85 -25.59
CA GLU A 425 1.36 30.72 -25.47
C GLU A 425 1.76 29.88 -24.25
N PHE A 426 0.99 29.99 -23.15
CA PHE A 426 1.20 29.22 -21.94
C PHE A 426 0.89 27.72 -22.14
N SER A 427 -0.17 27.37 -22.88
CA SER A 427 -0.52 25.97 -23.14
C SER A 427 0.52 25.24 -23.98
N ARG A 428 1.24 25.96 -24.85
CA ARG A 428 2.30 25.44 -25.71
C ARG A 428 3.64 25.24 -25.02
N GLN A 429 3.79 25.68 -23.76
CA GLN A 429 5.02 25.47 -23.03
C GLN A 429 5.27 23.98 -22.81
N PRO A 430 6.49 23.44 -23.06
CA PRO A 430 6.76 22.00 -22.98
C PRO A 430 6.37 21.38 -21.63
N ARG A 431 6.63 22.09 -20.53
CA ARG A 431 6.25 21.67 -19.17
C ARG A 431 4.73 21.52 -19.01
N ILE A 432 3.98 22.43 -19.60
CA ILE A 432 2.52 22.46 -19.50
C ILE A 432 1.92 21.36 -20.36
N ALA A 433 2.45 21.11 -21.56
CA ALA A 433 2.05 19.99 -22.40
C ALA A 433 2.20 18.64 -21.67
N ARG A 434 3.30 18.43 -20.93
CA ARG A 434 3.50 17.21 -20.11
C ARG A 434 2.50 17.06 -18.98
N PHE A 435 2.10 18.16 -18.32
CA PHE A 435 1.09 18.10 -17.27
C PHE A 435 -0.33 17.83 -17.81
N LEU A 436 -0.60 18.19 -19.07
CA LEU A 436 -1.88 17.92 -19.73
C LEU A 436 -2.00 16.48 -20.24
N ASP A 437 -0.88 15.81 -20.53
CA ASP A 437 -0.86 14.39 -20.87
C ASP A 437 -1.03 13.52 -19.61
N SER A 438 -2.28 13.18 -19.30
CA SER A 438 -2.63 12.46 -18.08
C SER A 438 -2.03 11.05 -18.02
N GLU A 439 -1.88 10.37 -19.16
CA GLU A 439 -1.36 9.01 -19.21
C GLU A 439 0.15 9.01 -19.01
N ALA A 440 0.87 9.90 -19.70
CA ALA A 440 2.29 10.09 -19.48
C ALA A 440 2.59 10.58 -18.06
N LEU A 441 1.81 11.53 -17.53
CA LEU A 441 1.98 12.04 -16.18
C LEU A 441 1.82 10.94 -15.13
N ARG A 442 0.84 10.04 -15.32
CA ARG A 442 0.67 8.85 -14.47
C ARG A 442 1.91 7.97 -14.49
N ALA A 443 2.41 7.62 -15.68
CA ALA A 443 3.59 6.78 -15.83
C ALA A 443 4.84 7.43 -15.20
N ASP A 444 5.02 8.73 -15.43
CA ASP A 444 6.12 9.53 -14.89
C ASP A 444 6.08 9.57 -13.35
N CYS A 445 4.89 9.73 -12.74
CA CYS A 445 4.76 9.71 -11.27
C CYS A 445 5.13 8.35 -10.67
N VAL A 446 4.68 7.26 -11.28
CA VAL A 446 5.02 5.90 -10.82
C VAL A 446 6.54 5.65 -10.95
N ALA A 447 7.14 6.04 -12.07
CA ALA A 447 8.57 5.90 -12.29
C ALA A 447 9.40 6.74 -11.31
N ALA A 448 8.95 7.96 -11.00
CA ALA A 448 9.67 8.86 -10.12
C ALA A 448 9.64 8.39 -8.66
N PHE A 449 8.44 8.14 -8.12
CA PHE A 449 8.26 7.95 -6.67
C PHE A 449 8.26 6.48 -6.23
N GLY A 450 8.06 5.54 -7.15
CA GLY A 450 7.83 4.14 -6.80
C GLY A 450 6.45 3.93 -6.16
N GLY A 451 6.13 2.69 -5.82
CA GLY A 451 4.88 2.30 -5.16
C GLY A 451 4.15 1.14 -5.83
N ALA A 452 3.31 0.45 -5.04
CA ALA A 452 2.52 -0.69 -5.50
C ALA A 452 1.34 -0.28 -6.40
N GLY A 453 0.96 1.01 -6.38
CA GLY A 453 -0.10 1.56 -7.23
C GLY A 453 -0.18 3.08 -7.25
N LEU A 454 -0.90 3.60 -8.24
CA LEU A 454 -1.25 5.03 -8.37
C LEU A 454 -2.77 5.15 -8.52
N VAL A 455 -3.37 6.00 -7.70
CA VAL A 455 -4.79 6.36 -7.75
C VAL A 455 -4.91 7.74 -8.36
N MET A 456 -5.68 7.84 -9.45
CA MET A 456 -6.04 9.10 -10.07
C MET A 456 -7.48 9.46 -9.71
N ALA A 457 -7.69 10.70 -9.30
CA ALA A 457 -9.01 11.24 -9.02
C ALA A 457 -9.24 12.55 -9.77
N ASP A 458 -10.49 12.78 -10.17
CA ASP A 458 -10.92 13.98 -10.87
C ASP A 458 -11.43 15.01 -9.86
N TYR A 459 -10.93 16.25 -9.96
CA TYR A 459 -11.26 17.35 -9.04
C TYR A 459 -12.75 17.69 -9.03
N GLU A 460 -13.43 17.45 -10.15
CA GLU A 460 -14.85 17.67 -10.36
C GLU A 460 -15.74 16.58 -9.72
N ASP A 461 -15.16 15.43 -9.38
CA ASP A 461 -15.82 14.31 -8.70
C ASP A 461 -15.54 14.34 -7.19
N ASP A 462 -16.05 13.34 -6.46
CA ASP A 462 -15.69 13.10 -5.06
C ASP A 462 -14.26 12.52 -4.91
N TRP A 463 -13.26 13.34 -5.23
CA TRP A 463 -11.86 12.97 -5.02
C TRP A 463 -11.47 12.99 -3.54
N VAL A 464 -12.21 13.73 -2.71
CA VAL A 464 -11.96 13.85 -1.26
C VAL A 464 -12.34 12.55 -0.57
N GLY A 465 -13.53 12.01 -0.83
CA GLY A 465 -13.95 10.69 -0.37
C GLY A 465 -12.97 9.61 -0.82
N LYS A 466 -12.65 9.57 -2.13
CA LYS A 466 -11.64 8.63 -2.68
C LYS A 466 -10.28 8.73 -1.97
N PHE A 467 -9.83 9.94 -1.64
CA PHE A 467 -8.58 10.13 -0.91
C PHE A 467 -8.63 9.52 0.49
N PHE A 468 -9.72 9.74 1.22
CA PHE A 468 -9.91 9.21 2.57
C PHE A 468 -10.16 7.70 2.59
N ASP A 469 -10.85 7.14 1.60
CA ASP A 469 -10.99 5.70 1.39
C ASP A 469 -9.61 5.06 1.21
N VAL A 470 -8.74 5.67 0.39
CA VAL A 470 -7.35 5.23 0.22
C VAL A 470 -6.57 5.36 1.53
N CYS A 471 -6.84 6.36 2.36
CA CYS A 471 -6.19 6.49 3.66
C CYS A 471 -6.72 5.48 4.71
N GLY A 472 -7.91 4.92 4.49
CA GLY A 472 -8.65 4.13 5.49
C GLY A 472 -9.34 4.99 6.55
N TYR A 473 -9.72 6.23 6.22
CA TYR A 473 -10.40 7.14 7.13
C TYR A 473 -11.92 7.02 6.99
N GLU A 474 -12.59 6.73 8.09
CA GLU A 474 -14.04 6.72 8.20
C GLU A 474 -14.53 8.08 8.71
N ALA A 475 -15.07 8.88 7.81
CA ALA A 475 -15.57 10.21 8.16
C ALA A 475 -16.89 10.11 8.94
N PRO A 476 -17.04 10.82 10.08
CA PRO A 476 -18.31 10.86 10.82
C PRO A 476 -19.42 11.68 10.11
N GLY A 477 -19.13 12.25 8.93
CA GLY A 477 -20.04 13.05 8.12
C GLY A 477 -19.36 13.56 6.85
N GLU A 478 -20.05 14.42 6.09
CA GLU A 478 -19.50 15.01 4.86
C GLU A 478 -18.25 15.87 5.14
N ILE A 479 -17.17 15.63 4.40
CA ILE A 479 -15.92 16.38 4.55
C ILE A 479 -15.95 17.61 3.65
N VAL A 480 -16.16 18.77 4.26
CA VAL A 480 -16.08 20.06 3.56
C VAL A 480 -14.67 20.64 3.68
N LEU A 481 -13.97 20.72 2.55
CA LEU A 481 -12.65 21.34 2.50
C LEU A 481 -12.75 22.88 2.53
N PRO A 482 -11.99 23.58 3.40
CA PRO A 482 -12.06 25.03 3.49
C PRO A 482 -11.49 25.67 2.22
N ARG A 483 -12.13 26.74 1.72
CA ARG A 483 -11.56 27.52 0.61
C ARG A 483 -10.46 28.45 1.14
N VAL A 484 -9.21 28.10 0.90
CA VAL A 484 -8.04 28.83 1.45
C VAL A 484 -7.61 29.99 0.54
N ASN A 485 -7.88 29.92 -0.77
CA ASN A 485 -7.39 30.89 -1.75
C ASN A 485 -8.49 31.42 -2.67
N GLN A 486 -8.45 32.73 -2.95
CA GLN A 486 -9.28 33.40 -3.95
C GLN A 486 -8.50 33.57 -5.26
N SER A 487 -9.13 33.30 -6.40
CA SER A 487 -8.52 33.50 -7.72
C SER A 487 -8.65 34.96 -8.16
N LEU A 488 -7.72 35.43 -9.00
CA LEU A 488 -7.80 36.78 -9.58
C LEU A 488 -9.00 36.89 -10.55
N PRO A 489 -9.81 37.96 -10.46
CA PRO A 489 -10.78 38.31 -11.49
C PRO A 489 -10.11 38.46 -12.86
N GLY A 490 -10.83 38.12 -13.94
CA GLY A 490 -10.28 38.14 -15.31
C GLY A 490 -9.68 39.50 -15.68
N TRP A 491 -10.42 40.58 -15.46
CA TRP A 491 -9.97 41.95 -15.78
C TRP A 491 -8.69 42.35 -15.02
N LEU A 492 -8.54 41.93 -13.76
CA LEU A 492 -7.37 42.24 -12.95
C LEU A 492 -6.15 41.41 -13.38
N PHE A 493 -6.42 40.16 -13.78
CA PHE A 493 -5.41 39.26 -14.32
C PHE A 493 -4.81 39.76 -15.64
N GLU A 494 -5.61 40.38 -16.52
CA GLU A 494 -5.08 41.02 -17.73
C GLU A 494 -4.04 42.11 -17.40
N GLY A 495 -4.27 42.88 -16.35
CA GLY A 495 -3.30 43.86 -15.84
C GLY A 495 -1.98 43.20 -15.44
N VAL A 496 -2.03 42.06 -14.75
CA VAL A 496 -0.83 41.28 -14.38
C VAL A 496 -0.06 40.85 -15.63
N VAL A 497 -0.73 40.30 -16.63
CA VAL A 497 -0.10 39.85 -17.88
C VAL A 497 0.56 41.02 -18.62
N ARG A 498 -0.13 42.16 -18.73
CA ARG A 498 0.43 43.36 -19.38
C ARG A 498 1.66 43.90 -18.65
N ILE A 499 1.62 43.98 -17.32
CA ILE A 499 2.77 44.38 -16.50
C ILE A 499 3.96 43.44 -16.74
N ASN A 500 3.73 42.14 -16.83
CA ASN A 500 4.81 41.17 -17.03
C ASN A 500 5.53 41.30 -18.38
N ARG A 501 4.85 41.82 -19.41
CA ARG A 501 5.41 42.09 -20.76
C ARG A 501 6.24 43.36 -20.84
N LEU A 502 6.07 44.28 -19.89
CA LEU A 502 6.86 45.50 -19.87
C LEU A 502 8.32 45.17 -19.46
N PRO A 503 9.32 45.89 -19.99
CA PRO A 503 10.73 45.69 -19.68
C PRO A 503 11.09 46.27 -18.30
N LEU A 504 10.40 45.81 -17.27
CA LEU A 504 10.52 46.28 -15.89
C LEU A 504 11.56 45.44 -15.13
N SER A 505 12.38 46.11 -14.33
CA SER A 505 13.19 45.48 -13.29
C SER A 505 12.31 44.72 -12.27
N PRO A 506 12.87 43.77 -11.51
CA PRO A 506 12.11 43.06 -10.47
C PRO A 506 11.43 43.99 -9.47
N THR A 507 12.10 45.09 -9.11
CA THR A 507 11.61 46.13 -8.19
C THR A 507 10.41 46.87 -8.78
N GLU A 508 10.53 47.36 -10.02
CA GLU A 508 9.44 48.05 -10.72
C GLU A 508 8.24 47.12 -10.92
N ARG A 509 8.47 45.87 -11.35
CA ARG A 509 7.42 44.86 -11.48
C ARG A 509 6.70 44.64 -10.14
N ALA A 510 7.44 44.49 -9.04
CA ALA A 510 6.85 44.31 -7.72
C ALA A 510 5.99 45.51 -7.32
N ALA A 511 6.46 46.74 -7.58
CA ALA A 511 5.67 47.95 -7.33
C ALA A 511 4.39 47.99 -8.18
N TRP A 512 4.48 47.70 -9.48
CA TRP A 512 3.33 47.65 -10.38
C TRP A 512 2.31 46.56 -10.02
N LEU A 513 2.75 45.35 -9.65
CA LEU A 513 1.84 44.31 -9.16
C LEU A 513 1.23 44.67 -7.80
N GLY A 514 1.97 45.38 -6.96
CA GLY A 514 1.48 45.93 -5.70
C GLY A 514 0.40 46.99 -5.90
N SER A 515 0.54 47.87 -6.89
CA SER A 515 -0.46 48.91 -7.16
C SER A 515 -1.77 48.34 -7.64
N LEU A 516 -1.76 47.21 -8.36
CA LEU A 516 -2.98 46.46 -8.72
C LEU A 516 -3.76 46.02 -7.48
N HIS A 517 -3.08 45.55 -6.44
CA HIS A 517 -3.73 45.18 -5.18
C HIS A 517 -4.40 46.39 -4.52
N VAL A 518 -3.67 47.51 -4.43
CA VAL A 518 -4.18 48.75 -3.81
C VAL A 518 -5.36 49.29 -4.60
N PHE A 519 -5.25 49.33 -5.93
CA PHE A 519 -6.31 49.83 -6.81
C PHE A 519 -7.58 48.99 -6.72
N ALA A 520 -7.43 47.67 -6.86
CA ALA A 520 -8.58 46.76 -6.88
C ALA A 520 -9.10 46.41 -5.48
N SER A 521 -8.46 46.89 -4.41
CA SER A 521 -8.70 46.41 -3.05
C SER A 521 -8.76 44.88 -2.98
N SER A 522 -7.83 44.22 -3.68
CA SER A 522 -7.91 42.79 -3.95
C SER A 522 -7.53 41.95 -2.75
N ASN A 523 -8.30 40.91 -2.41
CA ASN A 523 -7.94 39.95 -1.36
C ASN A 523 -6.91 38.90 -1.82
N HIS A 524 -6.32 39.03 -3.02
CA HIS A 524 -5.35 38.07 -3.53
C HIS A 524 -4.01 38.15 -2.78
N ALA A 525 -3.67 37.09 -2.06
CA ALA A 525 -2.49 37.03 -1.19
C ALA A 525 -1.17 37.34 -1.91
N GLY A 526 -1.02 36.91 -3.18
CA GLY A 526 0.17 37.17 -3.98
C GLY A 526 0.37 38.65 -4.30
N LEU A 527 -0.70 39.36 -4.68
CA LEU A 527 -0.60 40.80 -4.98
C LEU A 527 -0.46 41.62 -3.68
N ALA A 528 -1.14 41.19 -2.62
CA ALA A 528 -0.96 41.77 -1.29
C ALA A 528 0.49 41.66 -0.78
N LYS A 529 1.19 40.55 -1.11
CA LYS A 529 2.63 40.41 -0.80
C LYS A 529 3.45 41.47 -1.53
N TYR A 530 3.22 41.67 -2.84
CA TYR A 530 3.90 42.70 -3.61
C TYR A 530 3.66 44.11 -3.07
N ALA A 531 2.42 44.44 -2.70
CA ALA A 531 2.10 45.74 -2.12
C ALA A 531 2.82 45.97 -0.78
N ARG A 532 2.85 44.96 0.10
CA ARG A 532 3.59 45.04 1.37
C ARG A 532 5.10 45.20 1.14
N THR A 533 5.69 44.45 0.21
CA THR A 533 7.11 44.56 -0.15
C THR A 533 7.41 45.95 -0.71
N ALA A 534 6.63 46.42 -1.70
CA ALA A 534 6.82 47.72 -2.32
C ALA A 534 6.73 48.87 -1.31
N LYS A 535 5.84 48.77 -0.33
CA LYS A 535 5.74 49.74 0.76
C LYS A 535 6.92 49.67 1.73
N LYS A 536 7.26 48.47 2.20
CA LYS A 536 8.34 48.26 3.18
C LYS A 536 9.70 48.69 2.62
N GLU A 537 9.92 48.43 1.34
CA GLU A 537 11.21 48.65 0.67
C GLU A 537 11.22 49.91 -0.22
N GLY A 538 10.17 50.74 -0.13
CA GLY A 538 10.12 52.04 -0.82
C GLY A 538 10.03 51.97 -2.34
N HIS A 539 9.60 50.86 -2.92
CA HIS A 539 9.56 50.65 -4.37
C HIS A 539 8.48 51.48 -5.08
N TRP A 540 7.53 52.11 -4.39
CA TRP A 540 6.53 52.96 -5.04
C TRP A 540 7.15 54.11 -5.86
N GLY A 541 8.35 54.56 -5.48
CA GLY A 541 9.10 55.58 -6.22
C GLY A 541 9.58 55.14 -7.61
N SER A 542 9.67 53.82 -7.87
CA SER A 542 10.10 53.30 -9.17
C SER A 542 8.96 53.17 -10.19
N ILE A 543 7.71 53.51 -9.80
CA ILE A 543 6.59 53.46 -10.73
C ILE A 543 6.66 54.65 -11.69
N ASP A 544 6.73 54.38 -13.01
CA ASP A 544 6.61 55.39 -14.06
C ASP A 544 5.14 55.64 -14.45
N PRO A 545 4.53 56.79 -14.10
CA PRO A 545 3.13 57.06 -14.43
C PRO A 545 2.81 57.02 -15.93
N ALA A 546 3.80 57.21 -16.82
CA ALA A 546 3.61 57.14 -18.26
C ALA A 546 3.18 55.73 -18.72
N LEU A 547 3.54 54.67 -17.97
CA LEU A 547 3.19 53.30 -18.31
C LEU A 547 1.73 52.94 -17.98
N THR A 548 0.98 53.82 -17.32
CA THR A 548 -0.42 53.57 -16.96
C THR A 548 -1.25 53.17 -18.19
N GLY A 549 -1.13 53.91 -19.30
CA GLY A 549 -1.86 53.61 -20.55
C GLY A 549 -1.47 52.29 -21.20
N HIS A 550 -0.27 51.76 -20.93
CA HIS A 550 0.16 50.45 -21.41
C HIS A 550 -0.39 49.30 -20.56
N VAL A 551 -0.71 49.57 -19.29
CA VAL A 551 -1.34 48.59 -18.38
C VAL A 551 -2.87 48.59 -18.57
N THR A 552 -3.48 49.75 -18.72
CA THR A 552 -4.93 49.93 -18.89
C THR A 552 -5.30 49.96 -20.38
N GLY A 553 -5.78 48.85 -20.92
CA GLY A 553 -6.25 48.77 -22.31
C GLY A 553 -7.52 49.59 -22.56
N ALA A 554 -7.92 49.72 -23.83
CA ALA A 554 -9.02 50.59 -24.26
C ALA A 554 -10.41 50.24 -23.72
N GLU A 555 -10.66 48.97 -23.34
CA GLU A 555 -12.00 48.46 -23.03
C GLU A 555 -12.31 48.30 -21.53
N HIS A 556 -11.50 48.86 -20.60
CA HIS A 556 -11.70 48.63 -19.15
C HIS A 556 -11.78 49.93 -18.33
N GLU A 557 -12.69 49.96 -17.35
CA GLU A 557 -12.99 51.11 -16.47
C GLU A 557 -11.93 51.36 -15.37
N TRP A 558 -10.66 51.59 -15.73
CA TRP A 558 -9.60 51.90 -14.76
C TRP A 558 -9.60 53.38 -14.36
N ARG A 559 -10.79 53.92 -14.05
CA ARG A 559 -10.96 55.33 -13.65
C ARG A 559 -10.20 55.57 -12.34
N GLY A 560 -9.32 56.56 -12.36
CA GLY A 560 -8.51 56.93 -11.19
C GLY A 560 -7.26 56.07 -10.96
N TYR A 561 -6.98 55.04 -11.78
CA TYR A 561 -5.76 54.24 -11.59
C TYR A 561 -4.49 55.09 -11.77
N GLY A 562 -4.41 55.89 -12.84
CA GLY A 562 -3.28 56.80 -13.04
C GLY A 562 -3.13 57.83 -11.91
N THR A 563 -4.25 58.31 -11.36
CA THR A 563 -4.25 59.20 -10.18
C THR A 563 -3.70 58.49 -8.95
N LEU A 564 -4.13 57.26 -8.69
CA LEU A 564 -3.61 56.42 -7.60
C LEU A 564 -2.11 56.19 -7.77
N ILE A 565 -1.64 55.84 -8.97
CA ILE A 565 -0.23 55.65 -9.27
C ILE A 565 0.58 56.92 -8.97
N ALA A 566 0.10 58.09 -9.41
CA ALA A 566 0.75 59.37 -9.12
C ALA A 566 0.80 59.67 -7.62
N GLN A 567 -0.24 59.29 -6.86
CA GLN A 567 -0.27 59.44 -5.41
C GLN A 567 0.66 58.45 -4.69
N LEU A 568 0.71 57.18 -5.12
CA LEU A 568 1.62 56.16 -4.56
C LEU A 568 3.07 56.60 -4.72
N ARG A 569 3.44 57.11 -5.90
CA ARG A 569 4.78 57.67 -6.17
C ARG A 569 5.11 58.86 -5.27
N LYS A 570 4.12 59.72 -4.98
CA LYS A 570 4.26 60.87 -4.05
C LYS A 570 4.15 60.48 -2.57
N GLY A 571 3.91 59.21 -2.25
CA GLY A 571 3.71 58.74 -0.88
C GLY A 571 2.39 59.19 -0.22
N LEU A 572 1.40 59.63 -1.02
CA LEU A 572 0.16 60.24 -0.53
C LEU A 572 -0.97 59.24 -0.23
N VAL A 573 -0.85 57.97 -0.64
CA VAL A 573 -1.88 56.96 -0.41
C VAL A 573 -1.60 56.18 0.88
N THR A 574 -2.51 56.26 1.84
CA THR A 574 -2.51 55.34 2.98
C THR A 574 -3.20 54.03 2.59
N ASP A 575 -2.47 52.94 2.75
CA ASP A 575 -2.89 51.54 2.57
C ASP A 575 -4.35 51.28 3.03
N VAL A 576 -5.23 50.93 2.08
CA VAL A 576 -6.67 50.68 2.31
C VAL A 576 -6.92 49.36 3.07
N THR A 577 -5.85 48.60 3.37
CA THR A 577 -5.93 47.25 3.95
C THR A 577 -5.99 47.18 5.48
N LYS A 578 -6.14 48.31 6.19
CA LYS A 578 -6.40 48.25 7.64
C LYS A 578 -7.84 47.83 7.89
N GLU A 579 -8.08 46.52 8.04
CA GLU A 579 -9.26 46.02 8.73
C GLU A 579 -9.40 46.72 10.10
N PRO A 580 -10.63 47.05 10.55
CA PRO A 580 -10.83 47.58 11.90
C PRO A 580 -10.41 46.52 12.90
N LYS A 581 -9.46 46.85 13.78
CA LYS A 581 -9.10 46.02 14.93
C LYS A 581 -10.38 45.72 15.71
N LYS A 582 -10.90 44.49 15.63
CA LYS A 582 -11.93 43.98 16.54
C LYS A 582 -11.47 44.28 17.97
N GLY A 583 -12.27 45.06 18.69
CA GLY A 583 -11.96 45.53 20.03
C GLY A 583 -11.51 44.38 20.93
N ARG A 584 -10.31 44.52 21.51
CA ARG A 584 -9.91 43.74 22.68
C ARG A 584 -10.95 44.01 23.77
N LYS A 585 -11.89 43.08 23.98
CA LYS A 585 -12.57 42.96 25.27
C LYS A 585 -11.48 42.74 26.30
N LYS A 586 -11.21 43.76 27.13
CA LYS A 586 -10.50 43.61 28.40
C LYS A 586 -11.26 42.55 29.19
N LYS A 587 -10.72 41.33 29.29
CA LYS A 587 -11.07 40.43 30.38
C LYS A 587 -10.57 41.10 31.65
N ALA A 588 -11.50 41.52 32.50
CA ALA A 588 -11.20 41.86 33.88
C ALA A 588 -10.54 40.65 34.54
N ARG A 589 -9.36 40.86 35.12
CA ARG A 589 -8.82 39.96 36.14
C ARG A 589 -9.67 40.17 37.39
N LEU A 590 -10.40 39.13 37.77
CA LEU A 590 -10.76 38.90 39.16
C LEU A 590 -9.48 38.39 39.82
N ASP A 591 -8.78 39.27 40.51
CA ASP A 591 -7.82 38.86 41.52
C ASP A 591 -8.61 38.60 42.80
N ASP A 592 -8.55 37.34 43.20
CA ASP A 592 -8.95 36.81 44.49
C ASP A 592 -7.96 37.35 45.53
N GLN A 593 -8.42 38.22 46.43
CA GLN A 593 -7.75 38.46 47.71
C GLN A 593 -8.76 38.39 48.85
N GLN A 594 -8.43 37.45 49.73
CA GLN A 594 -9.01 37.16 51.02
C GLN A 594 -9.19 38.41 51.90
N GLY A 595 -10.26 38.42 52.69
CA GLY A 595 -10.47 39.40 53.75
C GLY A 595 -11.78 39.25 54.50
N VAL A 596 -11.84 38.25 55.39
CA VAL A 596 -12.46 38.22 56.73
C VAL A 596 -13.54 39.27 57.05
N VAL A 597 -14.71 38.82 57.54
CA VAL A 597 -15.32 39.13 58.85
C VAL A 597 -16.81 38.73 58.85
N ALA A 598 -17.16 37.98 59.91
CA ALA A 598 -18.49 37.62 60.43
C ALA A 598 -19.32 36.57 59.67
#